data_AF-A0AAW7RXH2-F1
#
_entry.id   AF-A0AAW7RXH2-F1
#
_cell.length_a   1.000
_cell.length_b   1.000
_cell.length_c   1.000
_cell.angle_alpha   90.00
_cell.angle_beta   90.00
_cell.angle_gamma   90.00
#
_symmetry.space_group_name_H-M   'P 1'
#
loop_
_entity.id
_entity.type
_entity.pdbx_description
1 polymer ?
#
loop_
_entity_poly.entity_id
_entity_poly.type
_entity_poly.pdbx_seq_one_letter_code
_entity_poly.pdbx_strand_id
1 'polypeptide(L)'
;MNSTIVNEVIRLGGDPTNEIWRWLAARGPHGNSFTWGQTRQEPPGYVGVDHLRKIVEEFSRTIPDFSEKACAVVRAALASEQPDLVRRAVQIAAVIGGPSELHVIRQLVASAHSEVAADARACVFYLTKVKA
;
A
#
# COMPACT_ATOMS: atom_id res chain seq x y z
N MET A 1 6.14 8.07 13.87
CA MET A 1 5.08 7.06 14.01
C MET A 1 4.59 7.09 15.44
N ASN A 2 3.32 6.79 15.69
CA ASN A 2 2.85 6.56 17.06
C ASN A 2 3.31 5.18 17.56
N SER A 3 3.21 4.95 18.88
CA SER A 3 3.62 3.69 19.51
C SER A 3 2.84 2.48 19.02
N THR A 4 1.56 2.64 18.69
CA THR A 4 0.70 1.57 18.16
C THR A 4 1.26 1.00 16.85
N ILE A 5 1.60 1.86 15.89
CA ILE A 5 2.13 1.42 14.60
C ILE A 5 3.54 0.84 14.75
N VAL A 6 4.37 1.41 15.65
CA VAL A 6 5.71 0.85 15.94
C VAL A 6 5.60 -0.57 16.49
N ASN A 7 4.73 -0.78 17.47
CA ASN A 7 4.51 -2.11 18.07
C ASN A 7 3.97 -3.09 17.03
N GLU A 8 3.08 -2.63 16.14
CA GLU A 8 2.56 -3.47 15.07
C GLU A 8 3.63 -3.88 14.06
N VAL A 9 4.50 -2.95 13.65
CA VAL A 9 5.63 -3.26 12.77
C VAL A 9 6.53 -4.32 13.41
N ILE A 10 6.83 -4.19 14.71
CA ILE A 10 7.63 -5.18 15.44
C ILE A 10 6.91 -6.54 15.51
N ARG A 11 5.60 -6.55 15.79
CA ARG A 11 4.77 -7.78 15.85
C ARG A 11 4.81 -8.54 14.52
N LEU A 12 4.81 -7.81 13.41
CA LEU A 12 4.90 -8.35 12.05
C LEU A 12 6.32 -8.81 11.66
N GLY A 13 7.30 -8.73 12.59
CA GLY A 13 8.70 -9.07 12.33
C GLY A 13 9.46 -8.00 11.53
N GLY A 14 8.90 -6.81 11.41
CA GLY A 14 9.51 -5.67 10.75
C GLY A 14 10.42 -4.86 11.66
N ASP A 15 11.23 -4.00 11.04
CA ASP A 15 12.07 -3.03 11.74
C ASP A 15 11.48 -1.62 11.59
N PRO A 16 11.04 -0.97 12.69
CA PRO A 16 10.47 0.38 12.63
C PRO A 16 11.50 1.46 12.28
N THR A 17 12.79 1.15 12.28
CA THR A 17 13.86 2.04 11.81
C THR A 17 14.16 1.86 10.32
N ASN A 18 13.68 0.78 9.69
CA ASN A 18 13.80 0.58 8.25
C ASN A 18 13.08 1.71 7.49
N GLU A 19 13.74 2.25 6.47
CA GLU A 19 13.23 3.41 5.73
C GLU A 19 11.93 3.13 4.97
N ILE A 20 11.72 1.90 4.50
CA ILE A 20 10.53 1.49 3.75
C ILE A 20 9.36 1.28 4.71
N TRP A 21 9.59 0.68 5.88
CA TRP A 21 8.59 0.61 6.95
C TRP A 21 8.18 2.01 7.41
N ARG A 22 9.16 2.90 7.66
CA ARG A 22 8.89 4.29 8.02
C ARG A 22 8.13 5.03 6.93
N TRP A 23 8.50 4.82 5.66
CA TRP A 23 7.78 5.38 4.53
C TRP A 23 6.35 4.87 4.54
N LEU A 24 6.09 3.56 4.43
CA LEU A 24 4.74 2.98 4.45
C LEU A 24 3.89 3.52 5.62
N ALA A 25 4.44 3.51 6.83
CA ALA A 25 3.72 3.85 8.06
C ALA A 25 3.53 5.36 8.30
N ALA A 26 4.39 6.24 7.77
CA ALA A 26 4.30 7.69 8.00
C ALA A 26 3.91 8.50 6.76
N ARG A 27 4.32 8.04 5.57
CA ARG A 27 4.24 8.74 4.29
C ARG A 27 3.81 7.84 3.12
N GLY A 28 3.35 6.62 3.42
CA GLY A 28 2.87 5.66 2.44
C GLY A 28 1.69 6.26 1.68
N PRO A 29 1.14 5.54 0.67
CA PRO A 29 0.05 6.08 -0.13
C PRO A 29 -1.02 6.63 0.81
N HIS A 30 -1.64 7.74 0.40
CA HIS A 30 -2.13 8.77 1.30
C HIS A 30 -3.33 8.35 2.18
N GLY A 31 -3.54 7.04 2.37
CA GLY A 31 -4.48 6.41 3.26
C GLY A 31 -5.87 6.83 2.85
N ASN A 32 -6.48 7.67 3.68
CA ASN A 32 -7.81 8.22 3.46
C ASN A 32 -7.88 9.18 2.26
N SER A 33 -6.76 9.79 1.86
CA SER A 33 -6.71 10.71 0.72
C SER A 33 -6.34 10.00 -0.59
N PHE A 34 -6.14 8.68 -0.59
CA PHE A 34 -5.86 7.94 -1.81
C PHE A 34 -7.13 7.75 -2.66
N THR A 35 -7.03 8.00 -3.96
CA THR A 35 -8.16 7.94 -4.89
C THR A 35 -7.91 6.95 -6.01
N TRP A 36 -8.75 5.93 -6.12
CA TRP A 36 -8.61 4.85 -7.10
C TRP A 36 -9.04 5.24 -8.53
N GLY A 37 -9.90 6.25 -8.69
CA GLY A 37 -10.59 6.53 -9.95
C GLY A 37 -10.55 7.97 -10.44
N GLN A 38 -9.94 8.92 -9.72
CA GLN A 38 -9.83 10.28 -10.23
C GLN A 38 -8.86 10.30 -11.42
N THR A 39 -8.92 11.33 -12.27
CA THR A 39 -7.87 11.64 -13.26
C THR A 39 -7.16 12.96 -12.91
N ARG A 40 -6.01 13.27 -13.53
CA ARG A 40 -5.19 14.48 -13.25
C ARG A 40 -5.96 15.81 -13.36
N GLN A 41 -7.16 15.80 -13.97
CA GLN A 41 -7.99 16.98 -14.21
C GLN A 41 -9.06 17.24 -13.14
N GLU A 42 -9.19 16.38 -12.12
CA GLU A 42 -10.20 16.55 -11.07
C GLU A 42 -9.63 17.26 -9.82
N PRO A 43 -10.23 18.37 -9.35
CA PRO A 43 -9.90 18.98 -8.07
C PRO A 43 -10.33 18.07 -6.89
N PRO A 44 -9.59 18.01 -5.76
CA PRO A 44 -8.37 18.73 -5.42
C PRO A 44 -7.13 17.83 -5.60
N GLY A 45 -6.22 18.18 -6.52
CA GLY A 45 -4.81 17.72 -6.51
C GLY A 45 -4.54 16.25 -6.20
N TYR A 46 -4.40 15.45 -7.25
CA TYR A 46 -4.23 14.00 -7.30
C TYR A 46 -3.39 13.28 -6.22
N VAL A 47 -3.96 12.21 -5.65
CA VAL A 47 -3.22 11.10 -5.07
C VAL A 47 -3.83 9.75 -5.49
N GLY A 48 -3.62 9.36 -6.73
CA GLY A 48 -3.99 8.04 -7.23
C GLY A 48 -2.79 7.14 -7.56
N VAL A 49 -3.08 6.02 -8.21
CA VAL A 49 -2.09 4.98 -8.54
C VAL A 49 -0.93 5.53 -9.37
N ASP A 50 -1.17 6.44 -10.32
CA ASP A 50 -0.10 7.00 -11.16
C ASP A 50 0.87 7.91 -10.40
N HIS A 51 0.38 8.64 -9.40
CA HIS A 51 1.24 9.43 -8.52
C HIS A 51 2.07 8.49 -7.64
N LEU A 52 1.43 7.45 -7.08
CA LEU A 52 2.15 6.44 -6.31
C LEU A 52 3.22 5.72 -7.15
N ARG A 53 2.95 5.45 -8.43
CA ARG A 53 3.92 4.88 -9.35
C ARG A 53 5.16 5.77 -9.49
N LYS A 54 4.99 7.07 -9.68
CA LYS A 54 6.12 8.02 -9.76
C LYS A 54 6.96 8.02 -8.48
N ILE A 55 6.31 8.03 -7.32
CA ILE A 55 7.00 7.97 -6.02
C ILE A 55 7.83 6.67 -5.91
N VAL A 56 7.24 5.53 -6.29
CA VAL A 56 7.95 4.24 -6.31
C VAL A 56 9.12 4.24 -7.29
N GLU A 57 8.96 4.85 -8.47
CA GLU A 57 10.04 4.99 -9.46
C GLU A 57 11.18 5.87 -8.91
N GLU A 58 10.87 6.96 -8.22
CA GLU A 58 11.85 7.84 -7.57
C GLU A 58 12.63 7.10 -6.47
N PHE A 59 11.94 6.33 -5.62
CA PHE A 59 12.60 5.49 -4.63
C PHE A 59 13.46 4.40 -5.26
N SER A 60 13.00 3.80 -6.36
CA SER A 60 13.78 2.76 -7.07
C SER A 60 15.09 3.29 -7.66
N ARG A 61 15.23 4.61 -7.86
CA ARG A 61 16.48 5.25 -8.30
C ARG A 61 17.46 5.52 -7.17
N THR A 62 16.98 5.60 -5.93
CA THR A 62 17.77 6.02 -4.76
C THR A 62 18.03 4.89 -3.77
N ILE A 63 17.15 3.90 -3.70
CA ILE A 63 17.24 2.75 -2.81
C ILE A 63 17.46 1.49 -3.67
N PRO A 64 18.63 0.83 -3.57
CA PRO A 64 18.87 -0.44 -4.25
C PRO A 64 17.81 -1.47 -3.87
N ASP A 65 17.28 -2.16 -4.89
CA ASP A 65 16.28 -3.22 -4.76
C ASP A 65 14.99 -2.76 -4.05
N PHE A 66 14.66 -1.47 -4.16
CA PHE A 66 13.49 -0.89 -3.49
C PHE A 66 12.22 -1.70 -3.71
N SER A 67 11.91 -2.06 -4.96
CA SER A 67 10.68 -2.78 -5.30
C SER A 67 10.60 -4.15 -4.63
N GLU A 68 11.72 -4.88 -4.53
CA GLU A 68 11.75 -6.18 -3.86
C GLU A 68 11.56 -6.02 -2.34
N LYS A 69 12.32 -5.10 -1.73
CA LYS A 69 12.23 -4.81 -0.29
C LYS A 69 10.86 -4.27 0.10
N ALA A 70 10.29 -3.38 -0.72
CA ALA A 70 8.96 -2.83 -0.53
C ALA A 70 7.86 -3.89 -0.72
N CYS A 71 8.04 -4.83 -1.64
CA CYS A 71 7.13 -5.96 -1.77
C CYS A 71 7.14 -6.85 -0.51
N ALA A 72 8.32 -7.13 0.07
CA ALA A 72 8.41 -7.85 1.34
C ALA A 72 7.72 -7.12 2.50
N VAL A 73 7.93 -5.80 2.60
CA VAL A 73 7.24 -4.95 3.59
C VAL A 73 5.72 -4.95 3.39
N VAL A 74 5.26 -4.84 2.14
CA VAL A 74 3.82 -4.90 1.79
C VAL A 74 3.22 -6.23 2.20
N ARG A 75 3.88 -7.37 1.90
CA ARG A 75 3.41 -8.69 2.32
C ARG A 75 3.20 -8.78 3.82
N ALA A 76 4.18 -8.33 4.60
CA ALA A 76 4.06 -8.32 6.06
C ALA A 76 2.93 -7.39 6.51
N ALA A 77 2.84 -6.19 5.95
CA ALA A 77 1.83 -5.20 6.31
C ALA A 77 0.39 -5.61 5.95
N LEU A 78 0.17 -6.46 4.95
CA LEU A 78 -1.16 -7.00 4.63
C LEU A 78 -1.73 -7.90 5.73
N ALA A 79 -0.87 -8.44 6.62
CA ALA A 79 -1.27 -9.23 7.79
C ALA A 79 -1.45 -8.38 9.07
N SER A 80 -1.41 -7.05 8.92
CA SER A 80 -1.58 -6.12 10.02
C SER A 80 -2.99 -6.15 10.61
N GLU A 81 -3.09 -6.03 11.93
CA GLU A 81 -4.34 -5.79 12.65
C GLU A 81 -4.76 -4.31 12.62
N GLN A 82 -3.82 -3.42 12.28
CA GLN A 82 -4.08 -1.99 12.09
C GLN A 82 -4.64 -1.74 10.69
N PRO A 83 -5.92 -1.32 10.55
CA PRO A 83 -6.56 -1.16 9.24
C PRO A 83 -5.83 -0.14 8.35
N ASP A 84 -5.36 0.96 8.92
CA ASP A 84 -4.61 1.99 8.19
C ASP A 84 -3.35 1.43 7.51
N LEU A 85 -2.65 0.52 8.19
CA LEU A 85 -1.44 -0.09 7.65
C LEU A 85 -1.77 -1.07 6.53
N VAL A 86 -2.85 -1.85 6.68
CA VAL A 86 -3.36 -2.76 5.64
C VAL A 86 -3.78 -1.96 4.40
N ARG A 87 -4.55 -0.88 4.57
CA ARG A 87 -5.01 -0.03 3.47
C ARG A 87 -3.86 0.52 2.66
N ARG A 88 -2.82 1.03 3.33
CA ARG A 88 -1.61 1.51 2.66
C ARG A 88 -0.88 0.39 1.93
N ALA A 89 -0.76 -0.79 2.52
CA ALA A 89 -0.15 -1.94 1.87
C ALA A 89 -0.92 -2.34 0.59
N VAL A 90 -2.26 -2.37 0.63
CA VAL A 90 -3.11 -2.63 -0.53
C VAL A 90 -2.89 -1.61 -1.65
N GLN A 91 -2.78 -0.34 -1.30
CA GLN A 91 -2.54 0.76 -2.26
C GLN A 91 -1.16 0.62 -2.93
N ILE A 92 -0.08 0.31 -2.18
CA ILE A 92 1.26 0.08 -2.75
C ILE A 92 1.29 -1.19 -3.61
N ALA A 93 0.60 -2.25 -3.19
CA ALA A 93 0.52 -3.50 -3.95
C ALA A 93 -0.07 -3.30 -5.36
N ALA A 94 -0.92 -2.28 -5.58
CA ALA A 94 -1.39 -1.93 -6.91
C ALA A 94 -0.26 -1.55 -7.88
N VAL A 95 0.85 -1.01 -7.35
CA VAL A 95 2.01 -0.58 -8.13
C VAL A 95 3.05 -1.70 -8.24
N ILE A 96 3.54 -2.21 -7.11
CA ILE A 96 4.68 -3.14 -7.05
C ILE A 96 4.28 -4.60 -6.80
N GLY A 97 3.02 -4.87 -6.48
CA GLY A 97 2.55 -6.22 -6.17
C GLY A 97 2.46 -7.09 -7.41
N GLY A 98 2.63 -8.39 -7.19
CA GLY A 98 2.48 -9.46 -8.16
C GLY A 98 1.34 -10.43 -7.80
N PRO A 99 1.35 -11.65 -8.38
CA PRO A 99 0.29 -12.64 -8.18
C PRO A 99 0.06 -13.04 -6.72
N SER A 100 1.14 -13.07 -5.91
CA SER A 100 1.05 -13.43 -4.49
C SER A 100 0.30 -12.38 -3.69
N GLU A 101 0.60 -11.09 -3.89
CA GLU A 101 -0.08 -9.99 -3.23
C GLU A 101 -1.54 -9.94 -3.67
N LEU A 102 -1.81 -10.13 -4.97
CA LEU A 102 -3.17 -10.18 -5.49
C LEU A 102 -4.01 -11.28 -4.82
N HIS A 103 -3.42 -12.46 -4.56
CA HIS A 103 -4.11 -13.54 -3.86
C HIS A 103 -4.54 -13.12 -2.44
N VAL A 104 -3.65 -12.48 -1.68
CA VAL A 104 -3.94 -12.00 -0.32
C VAL A 104 -4.98 -10.87 -0.36
N ILE A 105 -4.85 -9.91 -1.28
CA ILE A 105 -5.79 -8.78 -1.39
C ILE A 105 -7.21 -9.24 -1.73
N ARG A 106 -7.37 -10.32 -2.52
CA ARG A 106 -8.70 -10.90 -2.79
C ARG A 106 -9.41 -11.36 -1.52
N GLN A 107 -8.67 -11.86 -0.53
CA GLN A 107 -9.25 -12.28 0.75
C GLN A 107 -9.70 -11.07 1.58
N LEU A 108 -8.97 -9.95 1.49
CA LEU A 108 -9.30 -8.70 2.19
C LEU A 108 -10.59 -8.03 1.73
N VAL A 109 -11.17 -8.43 0.59
CA VAL A 109 -12.50 -7.96 0.13
C VAL A 109 -13.60 -8.29 1.14
N ALA A 110 -13.41 -9.33 1.95
CA ALA A 110 -14.32 -9.75 3.02
C ALA A 110 -13.95 -9.19 4.40
N SER A 111 -13.01 -8.23 4.47
CA SER A 111 -12.58 -7.64 5.75
C SER A 111 -13.75 -7.01 6.51
N ALA A 112 -13.74 -7.16 7.84
CA ALA A 112 -14.70 -6.51 8.73
C ALA A 112 -14.55 -4.97 8.73
N HIS A 113 -13.37 -4.46 8.34
CA HIS A 113 -13.14 -3.04 8.13
C HIS A 113 -13.58 -2.66 6.72
N SER A 114 -14.72 -1.95 6.62
CA SER A 114 -15.35 -1.57 5.35
C SER A 114 -14.40 -0.82 4.40
N GLU A 115 -13.51 0.01 4.95
CA GLU A 115 -12.51 0.76 4.21
C GLU A 115 -11.41 -0.13 3.60
N VAL A 116 -10.92 -1.11 4.36
CA VAL A 116 -9.98 -2.13 3.86
C VAL A 116 -10.62 -2.93 2.75
N ALA A 117 -11.88 -3.36 2.95
CA ALA A 117 -12.62 -4.10 1.95
C ALA A 117 -12.85 -3.27 0.67
N ALA A 118 -13.10 -1.96 0.77
CA ALA A 118 -13.24 -1.06 -0.35
C ALA A 118 -11.92 -0.89 -1.13
N ASP A 119 -10.81 -0.62 -0.44
CA ASP A 119 -9.49 -0.51 -1.05
C ASP A 119 -9.07 -1.84 -1.71
N ALA A 120 -9.37 -2.98 -1.09
CA ALA A 120 -9.09 -4.30 -1.65
C ALA A 120 -9.86 -4.55 -2.96
N ARG A 121 -11.16 -4.23 -3.00
CA ARG A 121 -11.98 -4.35 -4.23
C ARG A 121 -11.43 -3.47 -5.34
N ALA A 122 -11.10 -2.22 -5.03
CA ALA A 122 -10.57 -1.29 -6.01
C ALA A 122 -9.19 -1.73 -6.52
N CYS A 123 -8.32 -2.23 -5.65
CA CYS A 123 -7.02 -2.77 -6.03
C CYS A 123 -7.15 -4.00 -6.93
N VAL A 124 -8.02 -4.96 -6.59
CA VAL A 124 -8.29 -6.15 -7.42
C VAL A 124 -8.81 -5.73 -8.79
N PHE A 125 -9.77 -4.81 -8.85
CA PHE A 125 -10.28 -4.29 -10.12
C PHE A 125 -9.15 -3.64 -10.94
N TYR A 126 -8.37 -2.75 -10.33
CA TYR A 126 -7.25 -2.09 -10.99
C TYR A 126 -6.25 -3.09 -11.60
N LEU A 127 -5.79 -4.05 -10.79
CA LEU A 127 -4.80 -5.05 -11.19
C LEU A 127 -5.32 -6.03 -12.26
N THR A 128 -6.63 -6.26 -12.35
CA THR A 128 -7.20 -7.26 -13.27
C THR A 128 -7.88 -6.66 -14.51
N LYS A 129 -8.22 -5.37 -14.49
CA LYS A 129 -9.01 -4.72 -15.56
C LYS A 129 -8.39 -3.44 -16.11
N VAL A 130 -7.51 -2.78 -15.36
CA VAL A 130 -6.94 -1.48 -15.76
C VAL A 130 -5.44 -1.59 -16.09
N LYS A 131 -4.67 -2.29 -15.24
CA LYS A 131 -3.23 -2.54 -15.46
C LYS A 131 -2.96 -3.73 -16.40
N ALA A 132 -3.94 -4.64 -16.54
CA ALA A 132 -3.82 -5.90 -17.28
C ALA A 132 -3.62 -5.72 -18.78
#